data_AF-A0A1T4XC93-F1
#
_entry.id   AF-A0A1T4XC93-F1
#
_cell.length_a   1.000
_cell.length_b   1.000
_cell.length_c   1.000
_cell.angle_alpha   90.00
_cell.angle_beta   90.00
_cell.angle_gamma   90.00
#
_symmetry.space_group_name_H-M   'P 1'
#
loop_
_entity.id
_entity.type
_entity.pdbx_description
1 polymer ?
#
loop_
_entity_poly.entity_id
_entity_poly.type
_entity_poly.pdbx_seq_one_letter_code
_entity_poly.pdbx_strand_id
1 'polypeptide(L)'
;MKQYIEDILYALKLSIYYFIGSFIFGIIIGLILYGFDFINVMLWGCRLSQIVSVFGLSISAISFVKWDLMRPLNYQKTWETYFHKLNLSHVIFIISISILAFSFIVDYFVRPIPSF
;
A
#
# COMPACT_ATOMS: atom_id res chain seq x y z
N MET A 1 4.42 11.19 22.10
CA MET A 1 4.15 9.78 21.75
C MET A 1 2.71 9.55 21.32
N LYS A 2 1.69 9.99 22.07
CA LYS A 2 0.26 9.79 21.73
C LYS A 2 -0.11 10.20 20.29
N GLN A 3 0.27 11.41 19.86
CA GLN A 3 0.03 11.91 18.50
C GLN A 3 0.73 11.11 17.40
N TYR A 4 1.93 10.57 17.65
CA TYR A 4 2.61 9.71 16.67
C TYR A 4 1.86 8.39 16.46
N ILE A 5 1.32 7.82 17.55
CA ILE A 5 0.52 6.58 17.47
C ILE A 5 -0.78 6.84 16.71
N GLU A 6 -1.43 7.98 16.95
CA GLU A 6 -2.64 8.39 16.22
C GLU A 6 -2.37 8.52 14.71
N ASP A 7 -1.28 9.19 14.33
CA ASP A 7 -0.86 9.31 12.93
C ASP A 7 -0.58 7.93 12.28
N ILE A 8 0.11 7.03 13.00
CA ILE A 8 0.40 5.66 12.51
C ILE A 8 -0.90 4.86 12.31
N LEU A 9 -1.81 4.91 13.28
CA LEU A 9 -3.10 4.21 13.18
C LEU A 9 -3.95 4.76 12.03
N TYR A 10 -3.93 6.07 11.81
CA TYR A 10 -4.61 6.68 10.69
C TYR A 10 -4.00 6.25 9.35
N ALA A 11 -2.66 6.23 9.24
CA ALA A 11 -1.97 5.70 8.05
C ALA A 11 -2.29 4.22 7.81
N LEU A 12 -2.36 3.40 8.86
CA LEU A 12 -2.76 1.99 8.76
C LEU A 12 -4.19 1.86 8.23
N LYS A 13 -5.14 2.62 8.78
CA LYS A 13 -6.52 2.66 8.29
C LYS A 13 -6.57 3.04 6.81
N LEU A 14 -5.79 4.05 6.42
CA LEU A 14 -5.71 4.51 5.03
C LEU A 14 -5.13 3.42 4.11
N SER A 15 -4.13 2.68 4.58
CA SER A 15 -3.52 1.58 3.84
C SER A 15 -4.51 0.46 3.49
N ILE A 16 -5.49 0.19 4.37
CA ILE A 16 -6.55 -0.80 4.12
C ILE A 16 -7.41 -0.35 2.93
N TYR A 17 -7.80 0.92 2.86
CA TYR A 17 -8.59 1.43 1.73
C TYR A 17 -7.84 1.33 0.40
N TYR A 18 -6.56 1.72 0.38
CA TYR A 18 -5.72 1.61 -0.81
C TYR A 18 -5.44 0.15 -1.21
N PHE A 19 -5.25 -0.74 -0.23
CA PHE A 19 -5.14 -2.17 -0.47
C PHE A 19 -6.39 -2.70 -1.16
N ILE A 20 -7.59 -2.47 -0.59
CA ILE A 20 -8.85 -2.93 -1.17
C ILE A 20 -9.04 -2.39 -2.59
N GLY A 21 -8.78 -1.10 -2.81
CA GLY A 21 -8.91 -0.47 -4.13
C GLY A 21 -7.99 -1.11 -5.19
N SER A 22 -6.70 -1.27 -4.87
CA SER A 22 -5.76 -1.95 -5.78
C SER A 22 -6.11 -3.43 -5.96
N PHE A 23 -6.50 -4.12 -4.90
CA PHE A 23 -6.81 -5.54 -4.96
C PHE A 23 -8.02 -5.84 -5.87
N ILE A 24 -9.10 -5.05 -5.74
CA ILE A 24 -10.28 -5.17 -6.61
C ILE A 24 -9.91 -4.91 -8.08
N PHE A 25 -9.08 -3.89 -8.35
CA PHE A 25 -8.64 -3.61 -9.72
C PHE A 25 -7.81 -4.77 -10.29
N GLY A 26 -6.96 -5.39 -9.45
CA GLY A 26 -6.20 -6.57 -9.83
C GLY A 26 -7.09 -7.77 -10.11
N ILE A 27 -8.15 -8.00 -9.33
CA ILE A 27 -9.16 -9.04 -9.58
C ILE A 27 -9.82 -8.82 -10.94
N ILE A 28 -10.22 -7.60 -11.27
CA ILE A 28 -10.86 -7.29 -12.57
C ILE A 28 -9.91 -7.65 -13.72
N ILE A 29 -8.63 -7.28 -13.61
CA ILE A 29 -7.60 -7.67 -14.60
C ILE A 29 -7.46 -9.20 -14.66
N GLY A 30 -7.40 -9.86 -13.51
CA GLY A 30 -7.31 -11.31 -13.41
C GLY A 30 -8.48 -12.01 -14.11
N LEU A 31 -9.72 -11.54 -13.91
CA LEU A 31 -10.92 -12.06 -14.55
C LEU A 31 -10.86 -11.93 -16.07
N ILE A 32 -10.38 -10.79 -16.59
CA ILE A 32 -10.24 -10.56 -18.03
C ILE A 32 -9.22 -11.53 -18.64
N LEU A 33 -8.12 -11.80 -17.93
CA LEU A 33 -7.00 -12.59 -18.46
C LEU A 33 -7.16 -14.11 -18.26
N TYR A 34 -7.80 -14.55 -17.17
CA TYR A 34 -7.87 -15.95 -16.75
C TYR A 34 -9.30 -16.48 -16.56
N GLY A 35 -10.32 -15.68 -16.83
CA GLY A 35 -11.72 -16.08 -16.69
C GLY A 35 -12.07 -16.42 -15.24
N PHE A 36 -12.73 -17.56 -15.03
CA PHE A 36 -13.17 -18.03 -13.69
C PHE A 36 -12.15 -18.89 -12.95
N ASP A 37 -10.87 -18.87 -13.34
CA ASP A 37 -9.80 -19.46 -12.55
C ASP A 37 -9.58 -18.66 -11.26
N PHE A 38 -10.26 -19.09 -10.20
CA PHE A 38 -10.29 -18.37 -8.93
C PHE A 38 -8.90 -18.12 -8.34
N ILE A 39 -7.99 -19.11 -8.44
CA ILE A 39 -6.64 -18.99 -7.88
C ILE A 39 -5.88 -17.91 -8.66
N ASN A 40 -5.84 -18.01 -9.99
CA ASN A 40 -5.11 -17.04 -10.80
C ASN A 40 -5.71 -15.63 -10.70
N VAL A 41 -7.04 -15.50 -10.64
CA VAL A 41 -7.73 -14.22 -10.44
C VAL A 41 -7.32 -13.57 -9.11
N MET A 42 -7.35 -14.34 -8.02
CA MET A 42 -6.95 -13.85 -6.69
C MET A 42 -5.47 -13.45 -6.64
N LEU A 43 -4.60 -14.23 -7.29
CA LEU A 43 -3.18 -13.90 -7.42
C LEU A 43 -2.94 -12.60 -8.18
N TRP A 44 -3.77 -12.27 -9.18
CA TRP A 44 -3.69 -10.98 -9.87
C TRP A 44 -4.10 -9.80 -8.98
N GLY A 45 -5.08 -9.98 -8.09
CA GLY A 45 -5.36 -9.05 -7.00
C GLY A 45 -4.11 -8.76 -6.17
N CYS A 46 -3.45 -9.82 -5.67
CA CYS A 46 -2.22 -9.70 -4.88
C CYS A 46 -1.08 -9.00 -5.65
N ARG A 47 -0.83 -9.41 -6.90
CA ARG A 47 0.24 -8.87 -7.75
C ARG A 47 0.06 -7.37 -7.97
N LEU A 48 -1.15 -6.91 -8.24
CA LEU A 48 -1.36 -5.49 -8.46
C LEU A 48 -1.14 -4.68 -7.18
N SER A 49 -1.65 -5.15 -6.04
CA SER A 49 -1.35 -4.52 -4.74
C SER A 49 0.15 -4.49 -4.44
N GLN A 50 0.90 -5.55 -4.79
CA GLN A 50 2.36 -5.60 -4.68
C GLN A 50 3.01 -4.53 -5.56
N ILE A 51 2.62 -4.41 -6.84
CA ILE A 51 3.15 -3.40 -7.76
C ILE A 51 2.93 -1.99 -7.21
N VAL A 52 1.70 -1.67 -6.78
CA VAL A 52 1.37 -0.37 -6.19
C VAL A 52 2.22 -0.09 -4.95
N SER A 53 2.39 -1.08 -4.08
CA SER A 53 3.20 -0.93 -2.87
C SER A 53 4.69 -0.73 -3.16
N VAL A 54 5.26 -1.44 -4.13
CA VAL A 54 6.66 -1.29 -4.53
C VAL A 54 6.90 0.10 -5.14
N PHE A 55 5.95 0.60 -5.93
CA PHE A 55 6.02 1.96 -6.46
C PHE A 55 6.00 3.01 -5.34
N GLY A 56 5.08 2.87 -4.36
CA GLY A 56 5.02 3.76 -3.20
C GLY A 56 6.27 3.70 -2.32
N LEU A 57 6.82 2.50 -2.09
CA LEU A 57 8.09 2.33 -1.38
C LEU A 57 9.24 3.00 -2.13
N SER A 58 9.29 2.87 -3.45
CA SER A 58 10.32 3.52 -4.28
C SER A 58 10.24 5.04 -4.17
N ILE A 59 9.04 5.62 -4.22
CA ILE A 59 8.84 7.06 -4.01
C ILE A 59 9.33 7.47 -2.62
N SER A 60 8.96 6.71 -1.57
CA SER A 60 9.38 7.00 -0.20
C SER A 60 10.91 6.94 -0.02
N ALA A 61 11.56 5.98 -0.67
CA ALA A 61 13.02 5.86 -0.66
C ALA A 61 13.69 7.06 -1.34
N ILE A 62 13.16 7.49 -2.50
CA ILE A 62 13.67 8.67 -3.21
C ILE A 62 13.53 9.92 -2.35
N SER A 63 12.39 10.11 -1.66
CA SER A 63 12.20 11.27 -0.78
C SER A 63 13.11 11.26 0.44
N PHE A 64 13.47 10.09 0.98
CA PHE A 64 14.46 10.02 2.06
C PHE A 64 15.89 10.36 1.61
N VAL A 65 16.25 10.09 0.34
CA VAL A 65 17.59 10.37 -0.19
C VAL A 65 17.71 11.82 -0.66
N LYS A 66 16.69 12.36 -1.33
CA LYS A 66 16.70 13.72 -1.88
C LYS A 66 15.81 14.64 -1.05
N TRP A 67 16.38 15.19 0.02
CA TRP A 67 15.72 16.12 0.94
C TRP A 67 15.12 17.34 0.23
N ASP A 68 15.71 17.80 -0.87
CA ASP A 68 15.20 18.93 -1.66
C ASP A 68 13.86 18.65 -2.37
N LEU A 69 13.52 17.37 -2.60
CA LEU A 69 12.20 16.98 -3.12
C LEU A 69 11.12 17.01 -2.03
N MET A 70 11.49 17.11 -0.75
CA MET A 70 10.58 17.26 0.39
C MET A 70 10.29 18.74 0.72
N ARG A 71 10.34 19.62 -0.27
CA ARG A 71 9.90 21.02 -0.14
C ARG A 71 8.53 21.05 0.56
N PRO A 72 8.26 22.01 1.48
CA PRO A 72 7.01 22.05 2.23
C PRO A 72 5.82 21.83 1.31
N LEU A 73 4.94 20.89 1.69
CA LEU A 73 3.79 20.54 0.87
C LEU A 73 3.01 21.83 0.59
N ASN A 74 2.67 22.06 -0.68
CA ASN A 74 1.84 23.20 -1.06
C ASN A 74 0.48 23.23 -0.29
N TYR A 75 0.07 22.06 0.24
CA TYR A 75 -1.14 21.83 1.05
C TYR A 75 -0.85 21.51 2.52
N GLN A 76 0.22 22.06 3.10
CA GLN A 76 0.64 21.73 4.46
C GLN A 76 -0.45 21.94 5.53
N LYS A 77 -1.31 22.96 5.38
CA LYS A 77 -2.46 23.15 6.30
C LYS A 77 -3.48 22.01 6.25
N THR A 78 -3.75 21.48 5.06
CA THR A 78 -4.63 20.31 4.89
C THR A 78 -3.95 19.06 5.45
N TRP A 79 -2.64 18.94 5.27
CA TRP A 79 -1.85 17.83 5.83
C TRP A 79 -1.89 17.80 7.36
N GLU A 80 -1.69 18.95 8.00
CA GLU A 80 -1.72 19.12 9.46
C GLU A 80 -3.11 18.82 10.08
N THR A 81 -4.15 18.75 9.26
CA THR A 81 -5.51 18.33 9.70
C THR A 81 -5.59 16.81 9.91
N TYR A 82 -4.79 16.01 9.19
CA TYR A 82 -4.82 14.55 9.23
C TYR A 82 -3.61 13.93 9.93
N PHE A 83 -2.45 14.59 9.86
CA PHE A 83 -1.20 14.10 10.42
C PHE A 83 -0.51 15.20 11.21
N HIS A 84 -0.31 14.97 12.50
CA HIS A 84 0.23 15.98 13.42
C HIS A 84 1.78 15.99 13.46
N LYS A 85 2.40 14.85 13.19
CA LYS A 85 3.84 14.61 13.37
C LYS A 85 4.48 13.91 12.20
N LEU A 86 3.78 13.03 11.50
CA LEU A 86 4.32 12.34 10.33
C LEU A 86 4.33 13.23 9.09
N ASN A 87 5.46 13.24 8.39
CA ASN A 87 5.55 13.87 7.08
C ASN A 87 5.02 12.91 5.98
N LEU A 88 4.78 13.45 4.79
CA LEU A 88 4.24 12.70 3.65
C LEU A 88 5.06 11.44 3.30
N SER A 89 6.40 11.54 3.33
CA SER A 89 7.28 10.40 3.04
C SER A 89 7.07 9.24 4.01
N HIS A 90 7.01 9.53 5.31
CA HIS A 90 6.76 8.51 6.34
C HIS A 90 5.38 7.89 6.19
N VAL A 91 4.36 8.68 5.86
CA VAL A 91 3.00 8.18 5.64
C VAL A 91 2.94 7.27 4.41
N ILE A 92 3.53 7.69 3.28
CA ILE A 92 3.60 6.86 2.06
C ILE A 92 4.35 5.55 2.35
N PHE A 93 5.44 5.62 3.10
CA PHE A 93 6.20 4.43 3.51
C PHE A 93 5.35 3.46 4.33
N ILE A 94 4.69 3.94 5.39
CA ILE A 94 3.83 3.11 6.28
C ILE A 94 2.67 2.50 5.50
N ILE A 95 2.02 3.28 4.63
CA ILE A 95 0.93 2.79 3.79
C ILE A 95 1.45 1.68 2.87
N SER A 96 2.57 1.93 2.19
CA SER A 96 3.09 1.02 1.17
C SER A 96 3.59 -0.29 1.79
N ILE A 97 4.32 -0.25 2.90
CA ILE A 97 4.77 -1.47 3.58
C ILE A 97 3.58 -2.28 4.14
N SER A 98 2.52 -1.61 4.61
CA SER A 98 1.31 -2.27 5.10
C SER A 98 0.55 -2.96 3.95
N ILE A 99 0.36 -2.28 2.81
CA ILE A 99 -0.25 -2.88 1.61
C ILE A 99 0.55 -4.10 1.14
N LEU A 100 1.89 -4.00 1.12
CA LEU A 100 2.75 -5.11 0.74
C LEU A 100 2.57 -6.31 1.67
N ALA A 101 2.56 -6.05 2.99
CA ALA A 101 2.34 -7.08 4.00
C ALA A 101 0.97 -7.76 3.85
N PHE A 102 -0.11 -6.98 3.71
CA PHE A 102 -1.45 -7.53 3.49
C PHE A 102 -1.53 -8.38 2.22
N SER A 103 -0.92 -7.90 1.12
CA SER A 103 -0.90 -8.66 -0.12
C SER A 103 -0.17 -9.99 0.03
N PHE A 104 0.99 -10.03 0.70
CA PHE A 104 1.70 -11.28 0.94
C PHE A 104 0.94 -12.24 1.86
N ILE A 105 0.23 -11.73 2.87
CA ILE A 105 -0.63 -12.56 3.72
C ILE A 105 -1.71 -13.22 2.88
N VAL A 106 -2.40 -12.47 2.02
CA VAL A 106 -3.43 -13.03 1.14
C VAL A 106 -2.83 -14.03 0.14
N ASP A 107 -1.69 -13.69 -0.48
CA ASP A 107 -0.98 -14.55 -1.43
C ASP A 107 -0.61 -15.90 -0.79
N TYR A 108 -0.12 -15.86 0.46
CA TYR A 108 0.21 -17.06 1.23
C TYR A 108 -1.00 -17.98 1.44
N PHE A 109 -2.18 -17.44 1.74
CA PHE A 109 -3.40 -18.24 1.92
C PHE A 109 -4.00 -18.72 0.60
N VAL A 110 -3.76 -18.02 -0.51
CA VAL A 110 -4.30 -18.36 -1.84
C VAL A 110 -3.46 -19.41 -2.55
N ARG A 111 -2.14 -19.41 -2.38
CA ARG A 111 -1.27 -20.37 -3.07
C ARG A 111 -1.50 -21.79 -2.55
N PRO A 112 -1.78 -22.76 -3.44
CA PRO A 112 -1.86 -24.16 -3.03
C PRO A 112 -0.50 -24.61 -2.48
N ILE A 113 -0.52 -25.28 -1.32
CA ILE A 113 0.66 -25.92 -0.74
C ILE A 113 1.16 -26.92 -1.79
N PRO A 114 2.44 -26.87 -2.21
CA PRO A 114 2.97 -27.85 -3.14
C PRO A 114 2.89 -29.23 -2.48
N SER A 115 2.09 -30.13 -3.07
CA SER A 115 2.13 -31.55 -2.75
C SER A 115 3.42 -32.11 -3.34
N PHE A 116 4.40 -32.39 -2.47
CA PHE A 116 5.61 -33.14 -2.81
C PHE A 116 5.29 -34.62 -3.06
#